data_AF-A0A354WIC4-F1
#
_entry.id   AF-A0A354WIC4-F1
#
_cell.length_a   1.000
_cell.length_b   1.000
_cell.length_c   1.000
_cell.angle_alpha   90.00
_cell.angle_beta   90.00
_cell.angle_gamma   90.00
#
_symmetry.space_group_name_H-M   'P 1'
#
loop_
_entity.id
_entity.type
_entity.pdbx_description
1 polymer ?
#
loop_
_entity_poly.entity_id
_entity_poly.type
_entity_poly.pdbx_seq_one_letter_code
_entity_poly.pdbx_strand_id
1 'polypeptide(L)'
;MDIYRNAVKPILFYGLKIDPEWAHHRALQVLSWIDQNQSESPMNWLETQLKPSLCLHDIRLQQKLWGLNFTNPVGLAAGFDKDGVAARIWQSLGFGFTELGTVTLHPQPGNPQPRLFRLVEDEAILNRMGFNNQGAKILAQRLQEKRQQKFIIPVGINLGKSKITPLEAAAEDYLGSFKLLKNYGDYFVVNVSSPNTPGLRSLQDAEQLSKIIQVLKTENTDNKPIFIKIAPDLEWDAIADVVQLSQTYKLAGIIATNTTIKRDGLKTQW
;
A
#
# COMPACT_ATOMS: atom_id res chain seq x y z
N MET A 1 -16.46 -25.34 3.60
CA MET A 1 -15.96 -25.48 2.21
C MET A 1 -15.51 -24.11 1.74
N ASP A 2 -14.26 -23.96 1.32
CA ASP A 2 -13.72 -22.66 0.89
C ASP A 2 -14.21 -22.35 -0.54
N ILE A 3 -15.29 -21.58 -0.64
CA ILE A 3 -15.94 -21.20 -1.90
C ILE A 3 -14.95 -20.43 -2.79
N TYR A 4 -14.06 -19.63 -2.19
CA TYR A 4 -13.07 -18.89 -2.97
C TYR A 4 -12.08 -19.84 -3.64
N ARG A 5 -11.49 -20.78 -2.88
CA ARG A 5 -10.54 -21.75 -3.43
C ARG A 5 -11.17 -22.71 -4.43
N ASN A 6 -12.40 -23.15 -4.16
CA ASN A 6 -13.01 -24.25 -4.90
C ASN A 6 -13.87 -23.81 -6.09
N ALA A 7 -14.36 -22.56 -6.12
CA ALA A 7 -15.21 -22.05 -7.20
C ALA A 7 -14.66 -20.77 -7.85
N VAL A 8 -14.33 -19.75 -7.04
CA VAL A 8 -13.96 -18.42 -7.57
C VAL A 8 -12.56 -18.41 -8.20
N LYS A 9 -11.53 -18.89 -7.49
CA LYS A 9 -10.13 -18.93 -7.96
C LYS A 9 -9.99 -19.73 -9.26
N PRO A 10 -10.55 -20.95 -9.42
CA PRO A 10 -10.46 -21.70 -10.67
C PRO A 10 -11.01 -20.96 -11.88
N ILE A 11 -12.19 -20.34 -11.76
CA ILE A 11 -12.83 -19.60 -12.85
C ILE A 11 -12.02 -18.37 -13.23
N LEU A 12 -11.59 -17.58 -12.24
CA LEU A 12 -10.88 -16.32 -12.46
C LEU A 12 -9.44 -16.48 -12.97
N PHE A 13 -8.78 -17.60 -12.68
CA PHE A 13 -7.36 -17.80 -12.97
C PHE A 13 -7.10 -18.84 -14.07
N TYR A 14 -7.99 -19.82 -14.26
CA TYR A 14 -7.82 -20.89 -15.23
C TYR A 14 -8.94 -20.93 -16.29
N GLY A 15 -10.16 -20.52 -15.94
CA GLY A 15 -11.32 -20.57 -16.84
C GLY A 15 -11.44 -19.38 -17.80
N LEU A 16 -11.07 -18.17 -17.38
CA LEU A 16 -11.20 -16.94 -18.16
C LEU A 16 -9.85 -16.23 -18.25
N LYS A 17 -9.36 -15.96 -19.48
CA LYS A 17 -8.18 -15.10 -19.73
C LYS A 17 -8.52 -13.62 -19.51
N ILE A 18 -8.84 -13.25 -18.28
CA ILE A 18 -9.22 -11.88 -17.91
C ILE A 18 -7.95 -11.05 -17.73
N ASP A 19 -7.94 -9.84 -18.30
CA ASP A 19 -6.89 -8.87 -18.05
C ASP A 19 -6.74 -8.61 -16.53
N PRO A 20 -5.54 -8.83 -15.94
CA PRO A 20 -5.36 -8.71 -14.50
C PRO A 20 -5.67 -7.32 -13.93
N GLU A 21 -5.36 -6.26 -14.67
CA GLU A 21 -5.58 -4.88 -14.22
C GLU A 21 -7.08 -4.52 -14.25
N TRP A 22 -7.79 -4.96 -15.29
CA TRP A 22 -9.25 -4.85 -15.37
C TRP A 22 -9.92 -5.61 -14.22
N ALA A 23 -9.51 -6.85 -13.96
CA ALA A 23 -10.05 -7.66 -12.86
C ALA A 23 -9.85 -6.99 -11.51
N HIS A 24 -8.66 -6.41 -11.28
CA HIS A 24 -8.34 -5.65 -10.07
C HIS A 24 -9.25 -4.42 -9.94
N HIS A 25 -9.40 -3.61 -11.00
CA HIS A 25 -10.27 -2.45 -10.97
C HIS A 25 -11.74 -2.82 -10.72
N ARG A 26 -12.24 -3.90 -11.33
CA ARG A 26 -13.61 -4.39 -11.07
C ARG A 26 -13.80 -4.83 -9.62
N ALA A 27 -12.86 -5.61 -9.08
CA ALA A 27 -12.90 -6.02 -7.68
C ALA A 27 -12.91 -4.80 -6.75
N LEU A 28 -12.04 -3.82 -7.00
CA LEU A 28 -11.96 -2.61 -6.19
C LEU A 28 -13.22 -1.73 -6.30
N GLN A 29 -13.88 -1.70 -7.46
CA GLN A 29 -15.16 -1.00 -7.62
C GLN A 29 -16.30 -1.68 -6.86
N VAL A 30 -16.40 -3.01 -6.91
CA VAL A 30 -17.38 -3.76 -6.12
C VAL A 30 -17.14 -3.52 -4.63
N LEU A 31 -15.90 -3.62 -4.19
CA LEU A 31 -15.51 -3.35 -2.80
C LEU A 31 -15.81 -1.90 -2.38
N SER A 32 -15.51 -0.91 -3.24
CA SER A 32 -15.82 0.49 -3.00
C SER A 32 -17.33 0.73 -2.89
N TRP A 33 -18.14 0.04 -3.72
CA TRP A 33 -19.59 0.15 -3.65
C TRP A 33 -20.14 -0.45 -2.35
N ILE A 34 -19.64 -1.62 -1.93
CA ILE A 34 -20.00 -2.20 -0.63
C ILE A 34 -19.60 -1.25 0.50
N ASP A 35 -18.38 -0.69 0.44
CA ASP A 35 -17.83 0.22 1.45
C ASP A 35 -18.68 1.49 1.63
N GLN A 36 -19.24 2.03 0.54
CA GLN A 36 -20.10 3.21 0.56
C GLN A 36 -21.51 2.91 1.07
N ASN A 37 -22.01 1.70 0.84
CA ASN A 37 -23.39 1.30 1.15
C ASN A 37 -23.48 0.41 2.41
N GLN A 38 -22.46 0.36 3.26
CA GLN A 38 -22.47 -0.42 4.50
C GLN A 38 -23.63 -0.09 5.43
N SER A 39 -24.16 1.14 5.38
CA SER A 39 -25.31 1.56 6.19
C SER A 39 -26.65 0.99 5.68
N GLU A 40 -26.68 0.42 4.48
CA GLU A 40 -27.88 -0.19 3.91
C GLU A 40 -28.08 -1.62 4.45
N SER A 41 -29.32 -1.94 4.82
CA SER A 41 -29.69 -3.19 5.52
C SER A 41 -29.18 -4.49 4.83
N PRO A 42 -29.30 -4.66 3.49
CA PRO A 42 -28.83 -5.89 2.84
C PRO A 42 -27.31 -6.06 2.84
N MET A 43 -26.56 -4.96 2.69
CA MET A 43 -25.09 -4.99 2.65
C MET A 43 -24.50 -5.22 4.03
N ASN A 44 -25.05 -4.55 5.04
CA ASN A 44 -24.68 -4.76 6.42
C ASN A 44 -24.90 -6.22 6.86
N TRP A 45 -26.04 -6.80 6.44
CA TRP A 45 -26.33 -8.21 6.72
C TRP A 45 -25.30 -9.14 6.06
N LEU A 46 -25.01 -8.94 4.78
CA LEU A 46 -24.03 -9.77 4.06
C LEU A 46 -22.63 -9.67 4.69
N GLU A 47 -22.19 -8.45 5.01
CA GLU A 47 -20.92 -8.23 5.69
C GLU A 47 -20.89 -8.96 7.04
N THR A 48 -21.97 -8.86 7.83
CA THR A 48 -22.10 -9.53 9.13
C THR A 48 -22.05 -11.06 9.01
N GLN A 49 -22.62 -11.64 7.95
CA GLN A 49 -22.57 -13.09 7.71
C GLN A 49 -21.19 -13.56 7.25
N LEU A 50 -20.48 -12.77 6.44
CA LEU A 50 -19.16 -13.12 5.92
C LEU A 50 -18.05 -12.90 6.94
N LYS A 51 -18.19 -11.90 7.81
CA LYS A 51 -17.16 -11.47 8.75
C LYS A 51 -16.62 -12.60 9.65
N PRO A 52 -17.42 -13.54 10.21
CA PRO A 52 -16.88 -14.66 10.98
C PRO A 52 -15.96 -15.59 10.17
N SER A 53 -16.20 -15.71 8.86
CA SER A 53 -15.38 -16.54 7.98
C SER A 53 -14.10 -15.86 7.51
N LEU A 54 -14.10 -14.53 7.46
CA LEU A 54 -12.98 -13.71 6.97
C LEU A 54 -12.11 -13.14 8.10
N CYS A 55 -12.69 -12.91 9.28
CA CYS A 55 -12.04 -12.24 10.40
C CYS A 55 -11.84 -13.20 11.57
N LEU A 56 -10.61 -13.71 11.71
CA LEU A 56 -10.19 -14.41 12.91
C LEU A 56 -9.94 -13.41 14.05
N HIS A 57 -10.67 -13.56 15.16
CA HIS A 57 -10.47 -12.75 16.36
C HIS A 57 -9.83 -13.60 17.46
N ASP A 58 -8.60 -13.26 17.83
CA ASP A 58 -7.87 -13.90 18.92
C ASP A 58 -7.04 -12.84 19.65
N ILE A 59 -7.21 -12.72 20.97
CA ILE A 59 -6.49 -11.73 21.78
C ILE A 59 -4.97 -11.88 21.67
N ARG A 60 -4.47 -13.11 21.43
CA ARG A 60 -3.04 -13.41 21.28
C ARG A 60 -2.43 -12.81 20.02
N LEU A 61 -3.25 -12.46 19.03
CA LEU A 61 -2.81 -11.84 17.78
C LEU A 61 -2.80 -10.30 17.86
N GLN A 62 -3.43 -9.70 18.86
CA GLN A 62 -3.47 -8.24 19.00
C GLN A 62 -2.09 -7.68 19.33
N GLN A 63 -1.74 -6.54 18.73
CA GLN A 63 -0.46 -5.87 18.96
C GLN A 63 -0.67 -4.38 19.24
N LYS A 64 0.10 -3.83 20.18
CA LYS A 64 0.17 -2.39 20.41
C LYS A 64 1.58 -1.92 20.11
N LEU A 65 1.76 -1.26 18.96
CA LEU A 65 3.06 -0.84 18.44
C LEU A 65 2.99 0.62 18.02
N TRP A 66 4.02 1.40 18.37
CA TRP A 66 4.15 2.83 18.00
C TRP A 66 2.91 3.68 18.35
N GLY A 67 2.22 3.35 19.43
CA GLY A 67 0.99 4.04 19.86
C GLY A 67 -0.28 3.63 19.07
N LEU A 68 -0.16 2.70 18.13
CA LEU A 68 -1.26 2.15 17.32
C LEU A 68 -1.69 0.78 17.86
N ASN A 69 -2.98 0.47 17.71
CA ASN A 69 -3.55 -0.84 18.06
C ASN A 69 -3.86 -1.62 16.78
N PHE A 70 -3.19 -2.74 16.59
CA PHE A 70 -3.41 -3.68 15.49
C PHE A 70 -4.26 -4.83 16.01
N THR A 71 -5.38 -5.10 15.34
CA THR A 71 -6.30 -6.18 15.78
C THR A 71 -5.72 -7.57 15.53
N ASN A 72 -4.79 -7.68 14.56
CA ASN A 72 -3.98 -8.85 14.26
C ASN A 72 -2.72 -8.42 13.46
N PRO A 73 -1.71 -9.28 13.26
CA PRO A 73 -0.44 -8.88 12.63
C PRO A 73 -0.48 -8.90 11.08
N VAL A 74 -1.61 -9.24 10.46
CA VAL A 74 -1.73 -9.38 9.00
C VAL A 74 -2.38 -8.12 8.43
N GLY A 75 -1.69 -7.43 7.53
CA GLY A 75 -2.20 -6.24 6.88
C GLY A 75 -2.23 -6.33 5.35
N LEU A 76 -3.01 -5.46 4.74
CA LEU A 76 -3.00 -5.28 3.29
C LEU A 76 -1.86 -4.33 2.90
N ALA A 77 -0.94 -4.80 2.06
CA ALA A 77 0.18 -3.98 1.58
C ALA A 77 -0.26 -2.93 0.55
N ALA A 78 0.54 -1.85 0.43
CA ALA A 78 0.32 -0.84 -0.61
C ALA A 78 0.42 -1.42 -2.02
N GLY A 79 -0.25 -0.73 -2.94
CA GLY A 79 -0.36 -1.06 -4.35
C GLY A 79 -1.72 -1.63 -4.71
N PHE A 80 -2.51 -2.10 -3.72
CA PHE A 80 -3.87 -2.60 -3.93
C PHE A 80 -4.89 -1.46 -3.98
N ASP A 81 -5.08 -0.71 -2.89
CA ASP A 81 -5.97 0.46 -2.85
C ASP A 81 -5.15 1.76 -2.88
N LYS A 82 -4.66 2.12 -4.07
CA LYS A 82 -3.77 3.27 -4.25
C LYS A 82 -4.44 4.60 -3.93
N ASP A 83 -5.75 4.63 -4.11
CA ASP A 83 -6.58 5.81 -4.21
C ASP A 83 -7.57 5.92 -3.03
N GLY A 84 -7.55 4.96 -2.11
CA GLY A 84 -8.38 4.92 -0.90
C GLY A 84 -9.88 4.78 -1.19
N VAL A 85 -10.26 4.22 -2.33
CA VAL A 85 -11.66 4.16 -2.76
C VAL A 85 -12.48 3.21 -1.90
N ALA A 86 -11.84 2.16 -1.38
CA ALA A 86 -12.45 1.14 -0.54
C ALA A 86 -11.79 1.09 0.85
N ALA A 87 -11.25 2.22 1.33
CA ALA A 87 -10.36 2.24 2.50
C ALA A 87 -10.92 1.58 3.77
N ARG A 88 -12.25 1.57 4.00
CA ARG A 88 -12.83 1.00 5.22
C ARG A 88 -13.09 -0.50 5.11
N ILE A 89 -13.45 -1.03 3.94
CA ILE A 89 -13.85 -2.44 3.78
C ILE A 89 -12.75 -3.43 4.18
N TRP A 90 -11.48 -3.02 4.12
CA TRP A 90 -10.33 -3.88 4.45
C TRP A 90 -10.43 -4.46 5.87
N GLN A 91 -10.96 -3.70 6.83
CA GLN A 91 -11.17 -4.17 8.21
C GLN A 91 -12.22 -5.28 8.32
N SER A 92 -13.13 -5.35 7.36
CA SER A 92 -14.20 -6.34 7.26
C SER A 92 -13.77 -7.59 6.51
N LEU A 93 -12.59 -7.54 5.86
CA LEU A 93 -11.94 -8.66 5.17
C LEU A 93 -10.84 -9.34 6.01
N GLY A 94 -10.77 -9.04 7.32
CA GLY A 94 -9.88 -9.70 8.27
C GLY A 94 -8.53 -9.05 8.49
N PHE A 95 -8.20 -7.99 7.76
CA PHE A 95 -6.92 -7.28 7.94
C PHE A 95 -6.87 -6.54 9.27
N GLY A 96 -5.72 -6.62 9.95
CA GLY A 96 -5.42 -5.91 11.19
C GLY A 96 -4.86 -4.51 11.00
N PHE A 97 -4.47 -4.17 9.77
CA PHE A 97 -4.13 -2.83 9.28
C PHE A 97 -4.17 -2.80 7.75
N THR A 98 -4.21 -1.61 7.16
CA THR A 98 -4.11 -1.45 5.69
C THR A 98 -3.10 -0.37 5.35
N GLU A 99 -2.40 -0.52 4.23
CA GLU A 99 -1.49 0.48 3.68
C GLU A 99 -2.03 0.95 2.33
N LEU A 100 -2.54 2.18 2.28
CA LEU A 100 -3.03 2.82 1.05
C LEU A 100 -1.86 3.40 0.23
N GLY A 101 -2.13 3.71 -1.03
CA GLY A 101 -1.10 4.19 -1.96
C GLY A 101 -0.40 3.05 -2.71
N THR A 102 0.76 3.24 -3.33
CA THR A 102 1.58 4.45 -3.28
C THR A 102 0.88 5.64 -3.94
N VAL A 103 0.77 6.72 -3.19
CA VAL A 103 0.23 8.01 -3.64
C VAL A 103 1.39 8.98 -3.88
N THR A 104 1.24 9.84 -4.87
CA THR A 104 2.21 10.89 -5.23
C THR A 104 1.57 12.26 -5.05
N LEU A 105 2.37 13.34 -4.97
CA LEU A 105 1.81 14.69 -4.81
C LEU A 105 0.88 15.04 -5.97
N HIS A 106 1.34 14.75 -7.18
CA HIS A 106 0.60 14.98 -8.42
C HIS A 106 -0.06 13.70 -8.93
N PRO A 107 -1.26 13.78 -9.53
CA PRO A 107 -1.87 12.64 -10.20
C PRO A 107 -1.01 12.18 -11.37
N GLN A 108 -1.00 10.88 -11.64
CA GLN A 108 -0.31 10.33 -12.81
C GLN A 108 -0.96 9.03 -13.30
N PRO A 109 -0.99 8.79 -14.63
CA PRO A 109 -1.64 7.62 -15.20
C PRO A 109 -0.82 6.32 -15.01
N GLY A 110 0.45 6.43 -14.62
CA GLY A 110 1.42 5.34 -14.57
C GLY A 110 2.06 5.03 -15.93
N ASN A 111 2.63 3.82 -16.07
CA ASN A 111 3.23 3.36 -17.34
C ASN A 111 2.16 2.85 -18.32
N PRO A 112 2.43 2.77 -19.63
CA PRO A 112 1.49 2.22 -20.62
C PRO A 112 1.05 0.78 -20.31
N GLN A 113 -0.18 0.44 -20.65
CA GLN A 113 -0.71 -0.93 -20.58
C GLN A 113 -0.26 -1.77 -21.81
N PRO A 114 -0.17 -3.10 -21.69
CA PRO A 114 -0.38 -3.93 -20.50
C PRO A 114 0.80 -3.84 -19.52
N ARG A 115 0.49 -3.81 -18.22
CA ARG A 115 1.47 -3.57 -17.14
C ARG A 115 1.27 -4.40 -15.88
N LEU A 116 0.31 -5.33 -15.90
CA LEU A 116 0.08 -6.29 -14.83
C LEU A 116 -0.14 -7.67 -15.43
N PHE A 117 0.62 -8.66 -14.96
CA PHE A 117 0.66 -10.02 -15.50
C PHE A 117 0.58 -11.01 -14.34
N ARG A 118 -0.17 -12.09 -14.54
CA ARG A 118 -0.24 -13.21 -13.59
C ARG A 118 0.60 -14.35 -14.12
N LEU A 119 1.46 -14.89 -13.26
CA LEU A 119 2.24 -16.10 -13.50
C LEU A 119 1.59 -17.18 -12.64
N VAL A 120 0.55 -17.81 -13.19
CA VAL A 120 -0.37 -18.64 -12.41
C VAL A 120 0.34 -19.88 -11.84
N GLU A 121 1.24 -20.49 -12.61
CA GLU A 121 2.02 -21.67 -12.19
C GLU A 121 3.00 -21.37 -11.04
N ASP A 122 3.42 -20.10 -10.92
CA ASP A 122 4.32 -19.62 -9.88
C ASP A 122 3.59 -18.98 -8.69
N GLU A 123 2.26 -18.91 -8.73
CA GLU A 123 1.45 -18.07 -7.83
C GLU A 123 1.98 -16.63 -7.69
N ALA A 124 2.53 -16.09 -8.80
CA ALA A 124 3.23 -14.82 -8.81
C ALA A 124 2.56 -13.75 -9.69
N ILE A 125 2.98 -12.51 -9.48
CA ILE A 125 2.54 -11.34 -10.25
C ILE A 125 3.77 -10.58 -10.72
N LEU A 126 3.79 -10.23 -12.01
CA LEU A 126 4.73 -9.26 -12.56
C LEU A 126 3.97 -7.97 -12.83
N ASN A 127 4.50 -6.83 -12.37
CA ASN A 127 3.89 -5.54 -12.63
C ASN A 127 4.93 -4.47 -12.99
N ARG A 128 4.50 -3.53 -13.83
CA ARG A 128 5.24 -2.33 -14.20
C ARG A 128 4.37 -1.09 -14.10
N MET A 129 3.59 -0.96 -13.02
CA MET A 129 2.51 0.02 -12.90
C MET A 129 2.96 1.48 -13.00
N GLY A 130 4.11 1.83 -12.38
CA GLY A 130 4.65 3.20 -12.39
C GLY A 130 3.85 4.20 -11.56
N PHE A 131 3.39 3.80 -10.36
CA PHE A 131 2.59 4.64 -9.44
C PHE A 131 1.38 5.33 -10.08
N ASN A 132 0.54 4.61 -10.85
CA ASN A 132 -0.76 5.16 -11.27
C ASN A 132 -1.63 5.50 -10.05
N ASN A 133 -2.03 6.76 -9.88
CA ASN A 133 -2.88 7.26 -8.79
C ASN A 133 -3.45 8.64 -9.12
N GLN A 134 -4.48 9.07 -8.39
CA GLN A 134 -5.19 10.35 -8.59
C GLN A 134 -4.61 11.51 -7.78
N GLY A 135 -3.45 11.33 -7.14
CA GLY A 135 -2.73 12.33 -6.38
C GLY A 135 -3.19 12.46 -4.93
N ALA A 136 -2.29 12.99 -4.09
CA ALA A 136 -2.49 13.12 -2.65
C ALA A 136 -3.73 13.93 -2.27
N LYS A 137 -4.08 14.97 -3.07
CA LYS A 137 -5.27 15.79 -2.83
C LYS A 137 -6.57 14.99 -2.91
N ILE A 138 -6.71 14.11 -3.91
CA ILE A 138 -7.92 13.30 -4.09
C ILE A 138 -8.01 12.23 -3.00
N LEU A 139 -6.88 11.61 -2.64
CA LEU A 139 -6.85 10.67 -1.51
C LEU A 139 -7.27 11.36 -0.20
N ALA A 140 -6.75 12.56 0.08
CA ALA A 140 -7.12 13.34 1.26
C ALA A 140 -8.63 13.63 1.31
N GLN A 141 -9.24 14.02 0.19
CA GLN A 141 -10.69 14.24 0.10
C GLN A 141 -11.48 12.96 0.45
N ARG A 142 -11.12 11.81 -0.14
CA ARG A 142 -11.80 10.54 0.14
C ARG A 142 -11.68 10.11 1.60
N LEU A 143 -10.49 10.26 2.17
CA LEU A 143 -10.28 9.95 3.59
C LEU A 143 -11.07 10.89 4.49
N GLN A 144 -11.16 12.18 4.13
CA GLN A 144 -12.00 13.15 4.85
C GLN A 144 -13.47 12.75 4.86
N GLU A 145 -14.02 12.37 3.70
CA GLU A 145 -15.41 11.90 3.59
C GLU A 145 -15.65 10.65 4.47
N LYS A 146 -14.66 9.74 4.52
CA LYS A 146 -14.74 8.53 5.33
C LYS A 146 -14.48 8.75 6.83
N ARG A 147 -13.92 9.89 7.27
CA ARG A 147 -13.63 10.16 8.71
C ARG A 147 -14.88 10.16 9.59
N GLN A 148 -16.06 10.44 9.03
CA GLN A 148 -17.32 10.37 9.76
C GLN A 148 -17.62 8.94 10.25
N GLN A 149 -16.98 7.95 9.63
CA GLN A 149 -17.12 6.54 9.94
C GLN A 149 -15.83 6.04 10.61
N LYS A 150 -15.95 5.38 11.77
CA LYS A 150 -14.78 4.98 12.55
C LYS A 150 -14.00 3.85 11.86
N PHE A 151 -12.71 4.10 11.59
CA PHE A 151 -11.73 3.03 11.30
C PHE A 151 -11.39 2.31 12.60
N ILE A 152 -11.44 0.98 12.59
CA ILE A 152 -11.07 0.15 13.75
C ILE A 152 -9.64 -0.40 13.67
N ILE A 153 -9.03 -0.34 12.48
CA ILE A 153 -7.65 -0.76 12.23
C ILE A 153 -6.80 0.44 11.78
N PRO A 154 -5.48 0.42 11.99
CA PRO A 154 -4.60 1.49 11.53
C PRO A 154 -4.58 1.59 9.98
N VAL A 155 -4.58 2.82 9.48
CA VAL A 155 -4.46 3.15 8.06
C VAL A 155 -3.09 3.79 7.80
N GLY A 156 -2.23 3.05 7.12
CA GLY A 156 -0.95 3.53 6.60
C GLY A 156 -1.09 4.24 5.28
N ILE A 157 -0.24 5.23 5.04
CA ILE A 157 -0.17 5.94 3.76
C ILE A 157 1.23 5.77 3.17
N ASN A 158 1.31 5.07 2.04
CA ASN A 158 2.55 4.88 1.30
C ASN A 158 2.76 6.05 0.34
N LEU A 159 3.83 6.83 0.57
CA LEU A 159 4.20 8.01 -0.21
C LEU A 159 5.25 7.64 -1.25
N GLY A 160 5.16 8.23 -2.44
CA GLY A 160 6.16 8.11 -3.50
C GLY A 160 6.38 9.44 -4.21
N LYS A 161 7.51 9.56 -4.91
CA LYS A 161 7.81 10.71 -5.77
C LYS A 161 6.93 10.70 -7.02
N SER A 162 6.34 11.84 -7.38
CA SER A 162 5.63 12.01 -8.65
C SER A 162 6.60 11.84 -9.84
N LYS A 163 6.10 11.33 -10.96
CA LYS A 163 6.91 11.13 -12.18
C LYS A 163 7.45 12.45 -12.75
N ILE A 164 6.65 13.51 -12.69
CA ILE A 164 6.97 14.83 -13.22
C ILE A 164 8.01 15.60 -12.38
N THR A 165 8.22 15.18 -11.14
CA THR A 165 9.14 15.84 -10.22
C THR A 165 10.56 15.36 -10.49
N PRO A 166 11.54 16.26 -10.67
CA PRO A 166 12.95 15.87 -10.77
C PRO A 166 13.46 15.23 -9.47
N LEU A 167 14.55 14.46 -9.52
CA LEU A 167 15.05 13.72 -8.35
C LEU A 167 15.52 14.66 -7.24
N GLU A 168 16.08 15.81 -7.62
CA GLU A 168 16.60 16.83 -6.72
C GLU A 168 15.49 17.49 -5.88
N ALA A 169 14.25 17.49 -6.40
CA ALA A 169 13.06 18.01 -5.72
C ALA A 169 12.21 16.89 -5.09
N ALA A 170 12.76 15.68 -4.92
CA ALA A 170 12.03 14.56 -4.36
C ALA A 170 11.55 14.86 -2.94
N ALA A 171 12.40 15.44 -2.09
CA ALA A 171 12.08 15.74 -0.69
C ALA A 171 10.82 16.63 -0.58
N GLU A 172 10.71 17.66 -1.42
CA GLU A 172 9.57 18.57 -1.46
C GLU A 172 8.27 17.86 -1.92
N ASP A 173 8.37 16.90 -2.85
CA ASP A 173 7.22 16.11 -3.32
C ASP A 173 6.69 15.17 -2.24
N TYR A 174 7.58 14.43 -1.56
CA TYR A 174 7.20 13.61 -0.40
C TYR A 174 6.59 14.50 0.70
N LEU A 175 7.19 15.65 1.00
CA LEU A 175 6.68 16.60 1.98
C LEU A 175 5.30 17.14 1.60
N GLY A 176 5.09 17.51 0.34
CA GLY A 176 3.79 17.99 -0.15
C GLY A 176 2.70 16.94 0.02
N SER A 177 3.00 15.69 -0.36
CA SER A 177 2.08 14.56 -0.17
C SER A 177 1.76 14.33 1.32
N PHE A 178 2.79 14.37 2.17
CA PHE A 178 2.66 14.22 3.61
C PHE A 178 1.80 15.32 4.24
N LYS A 179 2.02 16.60 3.89
CA LYS A 179 1.23 17.73 4.40
C LYS A 179 -0.26 17.58 4.12
N LEU A 180 -0.61 17.09 2.93
CA LEU A 180 -2.01 16.85 2.54
C LEU A 180 -2.64 15.68 3.30
N LEU A 181 -1.83 14.70 3.74
CA LEU A 181 -2.32 13.41 4.23
C LEU A 181 -2.09 13.16 5.73
N LYS A 182 -1.24 13.94 6.41
CA LYS A 182 -0.80 13.71 7.80
C LYS A 182 -1.94 13.64 8.82
N ASN A 183 -3.04 14.35 8.55
CA ASN A 183 -4.23 14.37 9.41
C ASN A 183 -5.16 13.17 9.20
N TYR A 184 -4.90 12.34 8.20
CA TYR A 184 -5.76 11.22 7.79
C TYR A 184 -5.09 9.85 7.94
N GLY A 185 -3.75 9.78 7.87
CA GLY A 185 -2.99 8.56 8.09
C GLY A 185 -2.62 8.33 9.57
N ASP A 186 -2.59 7.06 9.97
CA ASP A 186 -2.09 6.64 11.28
C ASP A 186 -0.57 6.44 11.28
N TYR A 187 -0.01 5.99 10.16
CA TYR A 187 1.44 5.93 9.91
C TYR A 187 1.75 6.21 8.44
N PHE A 188 3.02 6.49 8.15
CA PHE A 188 3.48 6.86 6.81
C PHE A 188 4.66 6.01 6.38
N VAL A 189 4.75 5.77 5.08
CA VAL A 189 5.83 4.98 4.48
C VAL A 189 6.50 5.79 3.38
N VAL A 190 7.82 5.94 3.49
CA VAL A 190 8.66 6.49 2.43
C VAL A 190 9.03 5.35 1.47
N ASN A 191 8.42 5.33 0.29
CA ASN A 191 8.69 4.32 -0.72
C ASN A 191 9.68 4.84 -1.77
N VAL A 192 10.91 4.33 -1.67
CA VAL A 192 12.04 4.61 -2.58
C VAL A 192 12.45 3.35 -3.37
N SER A 193 11.66 2.28 -3.30
CA SER A 193 12.07 0.93 -3.74
C SER A 193 11.39 0.42 -5.02
N SER A 194 10.41 1.15 -5.56
CA SER A 194 9.71 0.76 -6.79
C SER A 194 10.69 0.65 -7.97
N PRO A 195 10.75 -0.49 -8.68
CA PRO A 195 11.57 -0.64 -9.89
C PRO A 195 10.95 0.05 -11.12
N ASN A 196 9.72 0.58 -11.00
CA ASN A 196 8.89 0.99 -12.13
C ASN A 196 8.90 2.51 -12.40
N THR A 197 9.67 3.25 -11.61
CA THR A 197 9.87 4.70 -11.74
C THR A 197 11.36 4.94 -12.00
N PRO A 198 11.75 5.36 -13.22
CA PRO A 198 13.15 5.58 -13.56
C PRO A 198 13.88 6.45 -12.54
N GLY A 199 15.07 6.02 -12.13
CA GLY A 199 15.90 6.72 -11.15
C GLY A 199 15.41 6.67 -9.69
N LEU A 200 14.20 6.17 -9.38
CA LEU A 200 13.69 6.25 -8.01
C LEU A 200 14.55 5.49 -7.00
N ARG A 201 15.12 4.34 -7.40
CA ARG A 201 15.98 3.54 -6.53
C ARG A 201 17.29 4.24 -6.15
N SER A 202 17.73 5.28 -6.87
CA SER A 202 18.88 6.08 -6.44
C SER A 202 18.56 6.93 -5.21
N LEU A 203 17.28 7.16 -4.89
CA LEU A 203 16.87 7.79 -3.63
C LEU A 203 17.05 6.87 -2.41
N GLN A 204 17.45 5.61 -2.60
CA GLN A 204 17.89 4.74 -1.50
C GLN A 204 19.31 5.05 -1.04
N ASP A 205 20.07 5.85 -1.80
CA ASP A 205 21.33 6.41 -1.34
C ASP A 205 21.13 7.22 -0.05
N ALA A 206 22.08 7.09 0.88
CA ALA A 206 21.94 7.62 2.22
C ALA A 206 21.72 9.15 2.24
N GLU A 207 22.37 9.90 1.36
CA GLU A 207 22.27 11.36 1.32
C GLU A 207 20.86 11.81 0.89
N GLN A 208 20.32 11.20 -0.17
CA GLN A 208 19.01 11.56 -0.71
C GLN A 208 17.88 11.11 0.21
N LEU A 209 17.98 9.92 0.77
CA LEU A 209 17.02 9.39 1.71
C LEU A 209 16.97 10.24 2.99
N SER A 210 18.13 10.67 3.48
CA SER A 210 18.26 11.57 4.62
C SER A 210 17.51 12.89 4.42
N LYS A 211 17.64 13.52 3.24
CA LYS A 211 16.90 14.76 2.90
C LYS A 211 15.39 14.57 2.99
N ILE A 212 14.87 13.47 2.43
CA ILE A 212 13.43 13.14 2.48
C ILE A 212 12.97 12.94 3.92
N ILE A 213 13.71 12.15 4.71
CA ILE A 213 13.34 11.85 6.10
C ILE A 213 13.36 13.12 6.94
N GLN A 214 14.38 13.97 6.79
CA GLN A 214 14.53 15.20 7.55
C GLN A 214 13.32 16.12 7.38
N VAL A 215 12.91 16.40 6.14
CA VAL A 215 11.77 17.29 5.90
C VAL A 215 10.46 16.72 6.45
N LEU A 216 10.26 15.39 6.36
CA LEU A 216 9.08 14.72 6.92
C LEU A 216 9.09 14.75 8.45
N LYS A 217 10.23 14.50 9.09
CA LYS A 217 10.38 14.55 10.55
C LYS A 217 10.14 15.95 11.11
N THR A 218 10.61 16.99 10.42
CA THR A 218 10.36 18.38 10.81
C THR A 218 8.87 18.74 10.73
N GLU A 219 8.16 18.27 9.71
CA GLU A 219 6.73 18.55 9.52
C GLU A 219 5.80 17.70 10.42
N ASN A 220 6.29 16.54 10.89
CA ASN A 220 5.53 15.56 11.67
C ASN A 220 5.44 15.91 13.15
N THR A 221 4.77 17.02 13.47
CA THR A 221 4.56 17.52 14.83
C THR A 221 3.81 16.54 15.74
N ASP A 222 2.96 15.69 15.17
CA ASP A 222 2.14 14.72 15.90
C ASP A 222 2.88 13.39 16.15
N ASN A 223 4.17 13.31 15.77
CA ASN A 223 5.02 12.14 15.92
C ASN A 223 4.39 10.85 15.35
N LYS A 224 3.69 10.96 14.21
CA LYS A 224 3.15 9.80 13.49
C LYS A 224 4.29 8.82 13.14
N PRO A 225 4.11 7.50 13.26
CA PRO A 225 5.14 6.54 12.88
C PRO A 225 5.50 6.69 11.39
N ILE A 226 6.80 6.75 11.08
CA ILE A 226 7.32 6.80 9.70
C ILE A 226 8.18 5.56 9.46
N PHE A 227 7.94 4.88 8.37
CA PHE A 227 8.69 3.70 7.90
C PHE A 227 9.40 3.97 6.58
N ILE A 228 10.43 3.20 6.28
CA ILE A 228 11.07 3.16 4.94
C ILE A 228 10.75 1.81 4.30
N LYS A 229 10.34 1.81 3.03
CA LYS A 229 10.14 0.57 2.26
C LYS A 229 11.27 0.35 1.28
N ILE A 230 12.03 -0.73 1.48
CA ILE A 230 13.25 -1.05 0.71
C ILE A 230 13.02 -2.12 -0.36
N ALA A 231 13.89 -2.12 -1.38
CA ALA A 231 13.91 -3.17 -2.38
C ALA A 231 14.61 -4.43 -1.83
N PRO A 232 14.24 -5.63 -2.29
CA PRO A 232 14.98 -6.85 -1.96
C PRO A 232 16.32 -6.94 -2.70
N ASP A 233 16.53 -6.11 -3.71
CA ASP A 233 17.68 -6.12 -4.60
C ASP A 233 18.76 -5.10 -4.16
N LEU A 234 19.00 -4.98 -2.85
CA LEU A 234 20.03 -4.11 -2.28
C LEU A 234 21.25 -4.91 -1.85
N GLU A 235 22.43 -4.31 -2.00
CA GLU A 235 23.66 -4.81 -1.40
C GLU A 235 23.67 -4.58 0.12
N TRP A 236 24.45 -5.38 0.85
CA TRP A 236 24.49 -5.36 2.32
C TRP A 236 24.86 -3.99 2.90
N ASP A 237 25.79 -3.26 2.27
CA ASP A 237 26.19 -1.93 2.72
C ASP A 237 25.03 -0.92 2.61
N ALA A 238 24.27 -0.96 1.51
CA ALA A 238 23.08 -0.11 1.36
C ALA A 238 21.99 -0.45 2.39
N ILE A 239 21.85 -1.72 2.78
CA ILE A 239 20.95 -2.12 3.87
C ILE A 239 21.44 -1.54 5.21
N ALA A 240 22.75 -1.61 5.48
CA ALA A 240 23.34 -1.05 6.69
C ALA A 240 23.13 0.47 6.79
N ASP A 241 23.30 1.19 5.68
CA ASP A 241 23.04 2.64 5.60
C ASP A 241 21.58 2.98 5.94
N VAL A 242 20.61 2.23 5.39
CA VAL A 242 19.18 2.43 5.71
C VAL A 242 18.88 2.15 7.19
N VAL A 243 19.52 1.13 7.78
CA VAL A 243 19.38 0.84 9.22
C VAL A 243 19.95 1.99 10.06
N GLN A 244 21.15 2.47 9.72
CA GLN A 244 21.79 3.59 10.42
C GLN A 244 20.95 4.87 10.33
N LEU A 245 20.40 5.19 9.16
CA LEU A 245 19.48 6.32 8.99
C LEU A 245 18.21 6.15 9.81
N SER A 246 17.62 4.95 9.80
CA SER A 246 16.41 4.65 10.58
C SER A 246 16.63 4.86 12.08
N GLN A 247 17.79 4.48 12.61
CA GLN A 247 18.18 4.72 13.99
C GLN A 247 18.42 6.21 14.26
N THR A 248 19.19 6.88 13.40
CA THR A 248 19.53 8.31 13.52
C THR A 248 18.30 9.20 13.58
N TYR A 249 17.34 8.98 12.69
CA TYR A 249 16.09 9.75 12.63
C TYR A 249 14.97 9.20 13.52
N LYS A 250 15.24 8.12 14.27
CA LYS A 250 14.27 7.41 15.14
C LYS A 250 12.98 7.10 14.39
N LEU A 251 13.11 6.40 13.27
CA LEU A 251 11.99 5.91 12.49
C LEU A 251 11.31 4.73 13.20
N ALA A 252 10.06 4.47 12.82
CA ALA A 252 9.27 3.39 13.42
C ALA A 252 9.78 2.01 12.99
N GLY A 253 10.27 1.89 11.75
CA GLY A 253 10.86 0.65 11.26
C GLY A 253 11.09 0.66 9.74
N ILE A 254 11.38 -0.53 9.23
CA ILE A 254 11.64 -0.80 7.82
C ILE A 254 10.62 -1.83 7.32
N ILE A 255 10.02 -1.56 6.16
CA ILE A 255 9.16 -2.52 5.44
C ILE A 255 10.04 -3.26 4.43
N ALA A 256 10.38 -4.50 4.78
CA ALA A 256 11.14 -5.43 3.96
C ALA A 256 10.20 -6.53 3.42
N THR A 257 9.95 -6.66 2.12
CA THR A 257 10.51 -5.87 1.00
C THR A 257 9.45 -5.51 -0.04
N ASN A 258 9.83 -4.63 -0.97
CA ASN A 258 9.09 -4.42 -2.22
C ASN A 258 9.35 -5.59 -3.21
N THR A 259 8.89 -5.46 -4.47
CA THR A 259 9.07 -6.46 -5.53
C THR A 259 10.52 -6.55 -6.02
N THR A 260 10.94 -7.73 -6.48
CA THR A 260 12.27 -7.98 -7.08
C THR A 260 12.28 -7.80 -8.61
N ILE A 261 13.44 -7.43 -9.15
CA ILE A 261 13.72 -7.48 -10.60
C ILE A 261 14.28 -8.83 -11.07
N LYS A 262 14.69 -9.70 -10.14
CA LYS A 262 15.21 -11.05 -10.44
C LYS A 262 14.09 -11.95 -10.98
N ARG A 263 14.48 -13.00 -11.69
CA ARG A 263 13.58 -14.00 -12.30
C ARG A 263 13.95 -15.43 -11.94
N ASP A 264 14.85 -15.58 -10.96
CA ASP A 264 15.37 -16.87 -10.54
C ASP A 264 14.24 -17.75 -9.99
N GLY A 265 14.20 -19.01 -10.42
CA GLY A 265 13.24 -20.00 -9.92
C GLY A 265 11.82 -19.94 -10.49
N LEU A 266 11.54 -19.06 -11.46
CA LEU A 266 10.24 -19.06 -12.16
C LEU A 266 10.09 -20.29 -13.07
N LYS A 267 8.92 -20.91 -13.01
CA LYS A 267 8.51 -22.05 -13.84
C LYS A 267 7.74 -21.60 -15.08
N THR A 268 6.95 -20.53 -14.97
CA THR A 268 6.17 -20.00 -16.09
C THR A 268 7.09 -19.66 -17.26
N GLN A 269 6.88 -20.29 -18.40
CA GLN A 269 7.60 -20.01 -19.64
C GLN A 269 6.88 -18.89 -20.43
N TRP A 270 7.68 -17.99 -21.01
CA TRP A 270 7.22 -16.79 -21.72
C TRP A 270 7.16 -16.99 -23.22
#